data_AF-A0A2U3K389-F1
#
_entry.id   AF-A0A2U3K389-F1
#
_cell.length_a   1.000
_cell.length_b   1.000
_cell.length_c   1.000
_cell.angle_alpha   90.00
_cell.angle_beta   90.00
_cell.angle_gamma   90.00
#
_symmetry.space_group_name_H-M   'P 1'
#
loop_
_entity.id
_entity.type
_entity.pdbx_description
1 polymer ?
#
loop_
_entity_poly.entity_id
_entity_poly.type
_entity_poly.pdbx_seq_one_letter_code
_entity_poly.pdbx_strand_id
1 'polypeptide(L)'
;MKRWLTVVGVAGNIKETGLNDRERAEIYLSYQQFPSSLMFLVVRTEVPPASLSSSVRDEVLAVDRDQPVSDVRTMDSAIRESTAGPRLTADLFVLFVVIAVLLSAAGVYGVMSYVTSQRAGDCDSFGARRLPERHSGYGAA
;
A
#
# COMPACT_ATOMS: atom_id res chain seq x y z
N MET A 1 4.43 -30.56 40.09
CA MET A 1 4.17 -31.60 39.08
C MET A 1 4.21 -30.96 37.70
N LYS A 2 5.19 -31.28 36.84
CA LYS A 2 5.23 -30.76 35.46
C LYS A 2 4.26 -31.57 34.62
N ARG A 3 3.15 -30.97 34.22
CA ARG A 3 2.16 -31.61 33.35
C ARG A 3 2.66 -31.48 31.91
N TRP A 4 2.95 -32.60 31.26
CA TRP A 4 3.41 -32.61 29.88
C TRP A 4 2.22 -32.35 28.94
N LEU A 5 2.46 -31.62 27.85
CA LEU A 5 1.48 -31.34 26.81
C LEU A 5 1.75 -32.25 25.62
N THR A 6 0.71 -32.93 25.13
CA THR A 6 0.81 -33.78 23.94
C THR A 6 0.49 -32.96 22.70
N VAL A 7 1.38 -32.98 21.70
CA VAL A 7 1.12 -32.38 20.40
C VAL A 7 0.15 -33.28 19.62
N VAL A 8 -1.05 -32.77 19.35
CA VAL A 8 -2.10 -33.50 18.61
C VAL A 8 -2.11 -33.18 17.12
N GLY A 9 -1.41 -32.13 16.69
CA GLY A 9 -1.34 -31.69 15.30
C GLY A 9 -0.51 -30.43 15.15
N VAL A 10 -0.24 -30.06 13.89
CA VAL A 10 0.48 -28.85 13.50
C VAL A 10 -0.37 -28.12 12.47
N ALA A 11 -0.66 -26.84 12.73
CA ALA A 11 -1.35 -25.97 11.79
C ALA A 11 -0.33 -25.21 10.91
N GLY A 12 -0.75 -24.75 9.74
CA GLY A 12 0.06 -23.86 8.91
C GLY A 12 0.29 -22.51 9.59
N ASN A 13 1.36 -21.83 9.19
CA ASN A 13 1.71 -20.53 9.76
C ASN A 13 0.62 -19.49 9.46
N ILE A 14 0.29 -18.69 10.47
CA ILE A 14 -0.60 -17.55 10.34
C ILE A 14 0.13 -16.25 10.68
N LYS A 15 -0.32 -15.16 10.06
CA LYS A 15 0.15 -13.80 10.33
C LYS A 15 -0.79 -13.15 11.33
N GLU A 16 -0.59 -13.42 12.62
CA GLU A 16 -1.49 -12.99 13.69
C GLU A 16 -1.28 -11.52 14.08
N THR A 17 -0.03 -11.09 14.28
CA THR A 17 0.28 -9.74 14.77
C THR A 17 0.44 -8.68 13.66
N GLY A 18 0.72 -9.11 12.42
CA GLY A 18 0.84 -8.22 11.26
C GLY A 18 1.49 -8.87 10.04
N LEU A 19 1.22 -8.34 8.84
CA LEU A 19 1.72 -8.90 7.58
C LEU A 19 3.27 -8.89 7.50
N ASN A 20 3.89 -7.84 8.04
CA ASN A 20 5.34 -7.64 8.01
C ASN A 20 6.09 -8.25 9.19
N ASP A 21 5.38 -8.76 10.19
CA ASP A 21 6.05 -9.28 11.38
C ASP A 21 6.64 -10.67 11.11
N ARG A 22 7.74 -10.98 11.79
CA ARG A 22 8.37 -12.31 11.72
C ARG A 22 7.43 -13.32 12.36
N GLU A 23 7.32 -14.51 11.76
CA GLU A 23 6.54 -15.61 12.32
C GLU A 23 7.03 -15.90 13.74
N ARG A 24 6.15 -15.72 14.73
CA ARG A 24 6.44 -16.03 16.12
C ARG A 24 6.00 -17.46 16.40
N ALA A 25 6.69 -18.13 17.31
CA ALA A 25 6.27 -19.44 17.77
C ALA A 25 4.93 -19.31 18.50
N GLU A 26 3.91 -20.00 18.01
CA GLU A 26 2.56 -19.97 18.54
C GLU A 26 2.08 -21.40 18.84
N ILE A 27 1.34 -21.57 19.93
CA ILE A 27 0.77 -22.86 20.34
C ILE A 27 -0.72 -22.70 20.55
N TYR A 28 -1.50 -23.62 19.98
CA TYR A 28 -2.94 -23.68 20.22
C TYR A 28 -3.22 -24.61 21.39
N LEU A 29 -3.88 -24.07 22.42
CA LEU A 29 -4.30 -24.82 23.59
C LEU A 29 -5.81 -24.79 23.72
N SER A 30 -6.40 -25.90 24.18
CA SER A 30 -7.83 -25.94 24.47
C SER A 30 -8.12 -25.10 25.69
N TYR A 31 -9.10 -24.20 25.56
CA TYR A 31 -9.59 -23.39 26.69
C TYR A 31 -10.03 -24.25 27.88
N GLN A 32 -10.61 -25.43 27.64
CA GLN A 32 -11.03 -26.35 28.71
C GLN A 32 -9.84 -26.90 29.52
N GLN A 33 -8.66 -27.01 28.91
CA GLN A 33 -7.45 -27.50 29.58
C GLN A 33 -6.66 -26.38 30.26
N PHE A 34 -6.71 -25.18 29.68
CA PHE A 34 -5.99 -24.01 30.12
C PHE A 34 -6.89 -22.77 30.04
N PRO A 35 -7.80 -22.57 31.02
CA PRO A 35 -8.68 -21.42 31.02
C PRO A 35 -7.87 -20.14 31.22
N SER A 36 -8.09 -19.17 30.34
CA SER A 36 -7.49 -17.82 30.40
C SER A 36 -8.55 -16.82 30.84
N SER A 37 -8.16 -15.86 31.68
CA SER A 37 -9.02 -14.73 32.06
C SER A 37 -9.20 -13.72 30.92
N LEU A 38 -8.26 -13.68 29.98
CA LEU A 38 -8.35 -12.90 28.75
C LEU A 38 -8.77 -13.84 27.61
N MET A 39 -9.94 -13.57 27.02
CA MET A 39 -10.51 -14.36 25.94
C MET A 39 -11.07 -13.46 24.85
N PHE A 40 -10.80 -13.80 23.60
CA PHE A 40 -11.48 -13.25 22.44
C PHE A 40 -12.45 -14.30 21.89
N LEU A 41 -13.69 -13.89 21.64
CA LEU A 41 -14.69 -14.74 21.00
C LEU A 41 -14.73 -14.40 19.51
N VAL A 42 -14.49 -15.41 18.67
CA VAL A 42 -14.59 -15.27 17.22
C VAL A 42 -15.82 -16.03 16.73
N VAL A 43 -16.74 -15.33 16.07
CA VAL A 43 -17.97 -15.89 15.54
C VAL A 43 -17.92 -15.88 14.01
N ARG A 44 -18.12 -17.05 13.40
CA ARG A 44 -18.29 -17.18 11.96
C ARG A 44 -19.78 -17.26 11.65
N THR A 45 -20.24 -16.45 10.71
CA THR A 45 -21.65 -16.33 10.32
C THR A 45 -21.79 -16.20 8.81
N GLU A 46 -22.93 -16.67 8.28
CA GLU A 46 -23.34 -16.47 6.88
C GLU A 46 -24.18 -15.20 6.67
N VAL A 47 -24.81 -14.68 7.74
CA VAL A 47 -25.55 -13.40 7.70
C VAL A 47 -24.63 -12.21 7.98
N PRO A 48 -25.03 -10.96 7.61
CA PRO A 48 -24.20 -9.78 7.82
C PRO A 48 -23.65 -9.69 9.25
N PRO A 49 -22.32 -9.69 9.47
CA PRO A 49 -21.73 -9.76 10.81
C PRO A 49 -22.18 -8.62 11.73
N ALA A 50 -22.42 -7.44 11.15
CA ALA A 50 -22.91 -6.28 11.88
C ALA A 50 -24.30 -6.53 12.51
N SER A 51 -25.18 -7.32 11.88
CA SER A 51 -26.51 -7.60 12.42
C SER A 51 -26.53 -8.59 13.58
N LEU A 52 -25.44 -9.35 13.78
CA LEU A 52 -25.31 -10.30 14.89
C LEU A 52 -24.57 -9.73 16.11
N SER A 53 -23.87 -8.62 15.93
CA SER A 53 -23.03 -8.02 16.98
C SER A 53 -23.80 -7.73 18.27
N SER A 54 -25.01 -7.17 18.17
CA SER A 54 -25.89 -6.89 19.31
C SER A 54 -26.42 -8.16 19.95
N SER A 55 -26.92 -9.11 19.15
CA SER A 55 -27.49 -10.36 19.67
C SER A 55 -26.46 -11.21 20.40
N VAL A 56 -25.23 -11.30 19.86
CA VAL A 56 -24.13 -12.01 20.54
C VAL A 56 -23.76 -11.32 21.85
N ARG A 57 -23.72 -9.99 21.86
CA ARG A 57 -23.45 -9.23 23.08
C ARG A 57 -24.51 -9.46 24.15
N ASP A 58 -25.78 -9.46 23.77
CA ASP A 58 -26.90 -9.68 24.69
C ASP A 58 -26.85 -11.09 25.30
N GLU A 59 -26.50 -12.10 24.50
CA GLU A 59 -26.35 -13.47 24.98
C GLU A 59 -25.16 -13.62 25.96
N VAL A 60 -24.03 -12.96 25.68
CA VAL A 60 -22.89 -12.94 26.62
C VAL A 60 -23.29 -12.29 27.94
N LEU A 61 -24.01 -11.16 27.89
CA LEU A 61 -24.51 -10.47 29.07
C LEU A 61 -25.60 -11.24 29.82
N ALA A 62 -26.31 -12.16 29.15
CA ALA A 62 -27.28 -13.05 29.77
C ALA A 62 -26.59 -14.17 30.58
N VAL A 63 -25.41 -14.64 30.12
CA VAL A 63 -24.59 -15.60 30.85
C VAL A 63 -23.86 -14.93 32.02
N ASP A 64 -23.21 -13.79 31.76
CA ASP A 64 -22.49 -13.02 32.77
C ASP A 64 -22.63 -11.51 32.50
N ARG A 65 -23.36 -10.85 33.39
CA ARG A 65 -23.73 -9.44 33.25
C ARG A 65 -22.59 -8.49 33.62
N ASP A 66 -21.61 -8.97 34.39
CA ASP A 66 -20.45 -8.19 34.82
C ASP A 66 -19.29 -8.32 33.82
N GLN A 67 -19.47 -9.12 32.76
CA GLN A 67 -18.42 -9.35 31.78
C GLN A 67 -18.27 -8.16 30.82
N PRO A 68 -17.09 -7.49 30.78
CA PRO A 68 -16.87 -6.38 29.89
C PRO A 68 -16.74 -6.87 28.45
N VAL A 69 -17.82 -6.75 27.67
CA VAL A 69 -17.79 -6.95 26.22
C VAL A 69 -17.28 -5.67 25.56
N SER A 70 -15.99 -5.64 25.28
CA SER A 70 -15.31 -4.55 24.57
C SER A 70 -14.93 -4.97 23.15
N ASP A 71 -14.76 -3.97 22.29
CA ASP A 71 -14.14 -4.11 20.98
C ASP A 71 -14.84 -5.04 19.97
N VAL A 72 -16.18 -4.97 19.92
CA VAL A 72 -16.98 -5.72 18.94
C VAL A 72 -16.77 -5.12 17.55
N ARG A 73 -16.01 -5.83 16.71
CA ARG A 73 -15.68 -5.42 15.34
C ARG A 73 -15.83 -6.58 14.37
N THR A 74 -16.13 -6.27 13.11
CA THR A 74 -16.12 -7.28 12.04
C THR A 74 -14.69 -7.62 11.66
N MET A 75 -14.46 -8.83 11.12
CA MET A 75 -13.14 -9.25 10.67
C MET A 75 -12.62 -8.34 9.54
N ASP A 76 -13.49 -7.86 8.65
CA ASP A 76 -13.12 -6.88 7.62
C ASP A 76 -12.57 -5.58 8.22
N SER A 77 -13.24 -5.04 9.25
CA SER A 77 -12.77 -3.83 9.93
C SER A 77 -11.43 -4.06 10.63
N ALA A 78 -11.25 -5.22 11.27
CA ALA A 78 -9.98 -5.59 11.90
C ALA A 78 -8.83 -5.68 10.87
N ILE A 79 -9.07 -6.29 9.71
CA ILE A 79 -8.10 -6.37 8.62
C ILE A 79 -7.77 -4.98 8.07
N ARG A 80 -8.78 -4.13 7.86
CA ARG A 80 -8.59 -2.75 7.36
C ARG A 80 -7.74 -1.93 8.31
N GLU A 81 -7.95 -2.06 9.62
CA GLU A 81 -7.17 -1.35 10.63
C GLU A 81 -5.71 -1.83 10.68
N SER A 82 -5.47 -3.14 10.57
CA SER A 82 -4.10 -3.68 10.49
C SER A 82 -3.30 -3.18 9.28
N THR A 83 -4.00 -2.77 8.22
CA THR A 83 -3.41 -2.30 6.96
C THR A 83 -3.44 -0.78 6.79
N ALA A 84 -4.02 -0.04 7.74
CA ALA A 84 -4.17 1.42 7.63
C ALA A 84 -2.83 2.17 7.71
N GLY A 85 -1.93 1.76 8.63
CA GLY A 85 -0.62 2.39 8.80
C GLY A 85 0.25 2.36 7.54
N PRO A 86 0.52 1.18 6.94
CA PRO A 86 1.33 1.07 5.73
C PRO A 86 0.77 1.82 4.51
N ARG A 87 -0.57 1.93 4.40
CA ARG A 87 -1.22 2.63 3.27
C ARG A 87 -0.97 4.12 3.29
N LEU A 88 -1.04 4.76 4.45
CA LEU A 88 -0.78 6.20 4.58
C LEU A 88 0.62 6.56 4.09
N THR A 89 1.64 5.77 4.47
CA THR A 89 3.01 6.01 4.03
C THR A 89 3.17 5.81 2.54
N ALA A 90 2.52 4.78 1.97
CA ALA A 90 2.52 4.53 0.54
C ALA A 90 1.87 5.68 -0.25
N ASP A 91 0.73 6.20 0.20
CA ASP A 91 0.02 7.30 -0.47
C ASP A 91 0.86 8.58 -0.48
N LEU A 92 1.52 8.91 0.62
CA LEU A 92 2.46 10.05 0.71
C LEU A 92 3.65 9.86 -0.24
N PHE A 93 4.17 8.64 -0.34
CA PHE A 93 5.29 8.33 -1.23
C PHE A 93 4.89 8.45 -2.71
N VAL A 94 3.69 7.97 -3.07
CA VAL A 94 3.12 8.12 -4.41
C VAL A 94 2.98 9.59 -4.76
N LEU A 95 2.42 10.41 -3.86
CA LEU A 95 2.30 11.85 -4.07
C LEU A 95 3.67 12.52 -4.30
N PHE A 96 4.65 12.17 -3.47
CA PHE A 96 6.02 12.71 -3.60
C PHE A 96 6.65 12.34 -4.94
N VAL A 97 6.52 11.07 -5.37
CA VAL A 97 7.03 10.59 -6.65
C VAL A 97 6.37 11.32 -7.81
N VAL A 98 5.05 11.52 -7.77
CA VAL A 98 4.33 12.27 -8.82
C VAL A 98 4.88 13.70 -8.96
N ILE A 99 5.09 14.40 -7.84
CA ILE A 99 5.65 15.76 -7.85
C ILE A 99 7.09 15.76 -8.38
N ALA A 100 7.91 14.82 -7.92
CA ALA A 100 9.31 14.70 -8.36
C ALA A 100 9.41 14.45 -9.87
N VAL A 101 8.55 13.60 -10.42
CA VAL A 101 8.49 13.32 -11.87
C VAL A 101 8.08 14.55 -12.66
N LEU A 102 7.05 15.29 -12.22
CA LEU A 102 6.63 16.53 -12.86
C LEU A 102 7.75 17.57 -12.87
N LEU A 103 8.43 17.74 -11.74
CA LEU A 103 9.52 18.69 -11.61
C LEU A 103 10.72 18.29 -12.49
N SER A 104 11.03 17.00 -12.54
CA SER A 104 12.09 16.47 -13.43
C SER A 104 11.76 16.71 -14.90
N ALA A 105 10.52 16.45 -15.33
CA ALA A 105 10.10 16.69 -16.70
C ALA A 105 10.18 18.18 -17.07
N ALA A 106 9.74 19.06 -16.17
CA ALA A 106 9.85 20.51 -16.36
C ALA A 106 11.31 20.98 -16.45
N GLY A 107 12.20 20.44 -15.60
CA GLY A 107 13.63 20.74 -15.62
C GLY A 107 14.30 20.32 -16.93
N VAL A 108 14.01 19.10 -17.40
CA VAL A 108 14.52 18.59 -18.70
C VAL A 108 14.02 19.46 -19.85
N TYR A 109 12.75 19.87 -19.85
CA TYR A 109 12.20 20.77 -20.85
C TYR A 109 12.89 22.14 -20.84
N GLY A 110 13.10 22.72 -19.65
CA GLY A 110 13.83 23.98 -19.48
C GLY A 110 15.24 23.92 -20.07
N VAL A 111 16.02 22.89 -19.71
CA VAL A 111 17.38 22.71 -20.22
C VAL A 111 17.39 22.47 -21.73
N MET A 112 16.49 21.63 -22.26
CA MET A 112 16.41 21.36 -23.70
C MET A 112 16.08 22.62 -24.51
N SER A 113 15.16 23.46 -24.04
CA SER A 113 14.85 24.73 -24.72
C SER A 113 16.02 25.72 -24.74
N TYR A 114 16.84 25.73 -23.69
CA TYR A 114 18.06 26.53 -23.64
C TYR A 114 19.13 26.02 -24.61
N VAL A 115 19.34 24.70 -24.66
CA VAL A 115 20.32 24.10 -25.58
C VAL A 115 19.91 24.28 -27.04
N THR A 116 18.62 24.16 -27.38
CA THR A 116 18.15 24.34 -28.76
C THR A 116 18.23 25.79 -29.23
N SER A 117 17.90 26.76 -28.37
CA SER A 117 18.05 28.19 -28.71
C SER A 117 19.52 28.60 -28.90
N GLN A 118 20.44 28.04 -28.11
CA GLN A 118 21.87 28.28 -28.28
C GLN A 118 22.43 27.68 -29.57
N ARG A 119 21.91 26.51 -30.01
CA ARG A 119 22.32 25.85 -31.27
C ARG A 119 21.65 26.43 -32.51
N ALA A 120 20.53 27.15 -32.38
CA ALA A 120 19.87 27.81 -33.51
C ALA A 120 20.76 28.92 -34.14
N GLY A 121 21.64 29.53 -33.35
CA GLY A 121 22.60 30.54 -33.83
C GLY A 121 23.57 30.00 -34.88
N ASP A 122 23.97 28.73 -34.81
CA ASP A 122 24.83 28.11 -35.82
C ASP A 122 24.06 27.76 -37.09
N CYS A 123 22.77 27.41 -36.98
CA CYS A 123 21.95 27.00 -38.13
C CYS A 123 21.59 28.18 -39.05
N ASP A 124 21.35 29.37 -38.47
CA ASP A 124 21.13 30.60 -39.26
C ASP A 124 22.38 30.99 -40.07
N SER A 125 23.58 30.72 -39.55
CA SER A 125 24.84 30.96 -40.26
C SER A 125 25.07 30.01 -41.44
N PHE A 126 24.47 28.82 -41.42
CA PHE A 126 24.58 27.82 -42.50
C PHE A 126 23.61 28.08 -43.66
N GLY A 127 22.50 28.80 -43.41
CA GLY A 127 21.54 29.23 -44.44
C GLY A 127 22.03 30.38 -45.33
N ALA A 128 22.99 31.18 -44.86
CA ALA A 128 23.45 32.40 -45.53
C ALA A 128 24.52 32.18 -46.63
N ARG A 129 24.96 30.94 -46.87
CA ARG A 129 26.01 30.61 -47.87
C ARG A 129 25.47 30.00 -49.18
N ARG A 130 24.21 30.24 -49.53
CA ARG A 130 23.72 30.09 -50.91
C ARG A 130 23.88 31.41 -51.67
N LEU A 131 25.08 31.64 -52.19
CA LEU A 131 25.32 32.68 -53.18
C LEU A 131 24.75 32.24 -54.56
N PRO A 132 24.34 33.21 -55.40
CA PRO A 132 23.60 32.96 -56.62
C PRO A 132 24.50 32.40 -57.74
N GLU A 133 24.06 31.29 -58.34
CA GLU A 133 24.55 30.81 -59.63
C GLU A 133 24.33 31.90 -60.69
N ARG A 134 25.42 32.60 -61.01
CA ARG A 134 25.48 33.61 -62.07
C ARG A 134 25.57 32.87 -63.41
N HIS A 135 24.44 32.54 -64.02
CA HIS A 135 24.41 32.11 -65.41
C HIS A 135 24.67 33.31 -66.33
N SER A 136 25.97 33.54 -66.56
CA SER A 136 26.50 34.28 -67.69
C SER A 136 26.42 33.40 -68.94
N GLY A 137 25.61 33.79 -69.92
CA GLY A 137 25.71 33.24 -71.27
C GLY A 137 24.42 33.32 -72.05
N TYR A 138 24.24 34.39 -72.83
CA TYR A 138 24.07 34.30 -74.29
C TYR A 138 23.91 35.70 -74.88
N GLY A 139 24.77 36.07 -75.83
CA GLY A 139 24.61 37.29 -76.61
C GLY A 139 25.82 37.57 -77.48
N ALA A 140 25.70 37.18 -78.76
CA ALA A 140 26.21 37.83 -79.98
C ALA A 140 27.68 38.31 -80.01
N ALA A 141 28.49 38.05 -81.03
CA ALA A 141 28.32 37.50 -82.38
C ALA A 141 29.72 37.11 -82.88
#